data_AF-A0A0N8KRJ2-F1
#
_entry.id   AF-A0A0N8KRJ2-F1
#
_cell.length_a   1.000
_cell.length_b   1.000
_cell.length_c   1.000
_cell.angle_alpha   90.00
_cell.angle_beta   90.00
_cell.angle_gamma   90.00
#
_symmetry.space_group_name_H-M   'P 1'
#
loop_
_entity.id
_entity.type
_entity.pdbx_description
1 polymer ?
#
loop_
_entity_poly.entity_id
_entity_poly.type
_entity_poly.pdbx_seq_one_letter_code
_entity_poly.pdbx_strand_id
1 'polypeptide(L)' 'MPESFKKKRAQIINEKIVIDFEFNQDYLFSSPSTAAAVVMGRSANGLKEWKLKDGSNLGENEQKD' A
#
# COMPACT_ATOMS: atom_id res chain seq x y z
N MET A 1 1.86 -2.65 15.18
CA MET A 1 0.87 -2.63 14.08
C MET A 1 -0.45 -3.17 14.60
N PRO A 2 -1.61 -2.52 14.37
CA PRO A 2 -2.89 -2.96 14.92
C PRO A 2 -3.31 -4.33 14.39
N GLU A 3 -4.04 -5.12 15.18
CA GLU A 3 -4.51 -6.45 14.76
C GLU A 3 -5.38 -6.40 13.51
N SER A 4 -6.19 -5.35 13.35
CA SER A 4 -7.02 -5.11 12.17
C SER A 4 -6.20 -5.07 10.88
N PHE A 5 -4.98 -4.52 10.91
CA PHE A 5 -4.11 -4.45 9.74
C PHE A 5 -3.51 -5.81 9.39
N LYS A 6 -3.14 -6.61 10.40
CA LYS A 6 -2.67 -7.98 10.19
C LYS A 6 -3.75 -8.84 9.53
N LYS A 7 -5.00 -8.71 10.00
CA LYS A 7 -6.15 -9.41 9.42
C LYS A 7 -6.40 -8.97 7.98
N LYS A 8 -6.36 -7.65 7.71
CA LYS A 8 -6.52 -7.09 6.37
C LYS A 8 -5.43 -7.60 5.41
N ARG A 9 -4.16 -7.62 5.86
CA ARG A 9 -3.03 -8.17 5.11
C ARG A 9 -3.25 -9.64 4.75
N ALA A 10 -3.61 -10.45 5.75
CA ALA A 10 -3.89 -11.87 5.53
C ALA A 10 -5.05 -12.07 4.52
N GLN A 11 -6.10 -11.25 4.61
CA GLN A 11 -7.23 -11.28 3.69
C GLN A 11 -6.78 -11.00 2.24
N ILE A 12 -6.09 -9.88 1.98
CA ILE A 12 -5.74 -9.50 0.60
C ILE A 12 -4.71 -10.44 -0.04
N ILE A 13 -3.84 -11.07 0.77
CA ILE A 13 -2.89 -12.09 0.30
C ILE A 13 -3.66 -13.38 -0.03
N ASN A 14 -4.63 -13.76 0.81
CA ASN A 14 -5.46 -14.94 0.57
C ASN A 14 -6.34 -14.78 -0.68
N GLU A 15 -6.90 -13.59 -0.89
CA GLU A 15 -7.66 -13.22 -2.08
C GLU A 15 -6.79 -13.02 -3.33
N LYS A 16 -5.47 -13.14 -3.22
CA LYS A 16 -4.52 -12.93 -4.33
C LYS A 16 -4.57 -11.51 -4.94
N ILE A 17 -5.07 -10.54 -4.18
CA ILE A 17 -5.02 -9.13 -4.56
C ILE A 17 -3.56 -8.65 -4.56
N VAL A 18 -2.77 -9.10 -3.58
CA VAL A 18 -1.33 -8.81 -3.49
C VAL A 18 -0.54 -10.10 -3.40
N ILE A 19 0.40 -10.29 -4.33
CA ILE A 19 1.32 -11.42 -4.39
C ILE A 19 2.73 -10.85 -4.54
N ASP A 20 3.66 -11.25 -3.68
CA ASP A 20 5.06 -10.79 -3.72
C ASP A 20 5.22 -9.26 -3.78
N PHE A 21 4.40 -8.53 -3.01
CA PHE A 21 4.34 -7.05 -3.00
C PHE A 21 3.81 -6.39 -4.29
N GLU A 22 3.26 -7.17 -5.22
CA GLU A 22 2.63 -6.68 -6.45
C GLU A 22 1.10 -6.80 -6.40
N PHE A 23 0.41 -5.73 -6.80
CA PHE A 23 -1.05 -5.74 -6.94
C PHE A 23 -1.45 -6.46 -8.22
N ASN A 24 -2.14 -7.59 -8.06
CA ASN A 24 -2.70 -8.39 -9.16
C ASN A 24 -4.15 -8.02 -9.46
N GLN A 25 -4.80 -7.25 -8.57
CA GLN A 25 -6.14 -6.74 -8.74
C GLN A 25 -6.22 -5.31 -8.23
N ASP A 26 -7.08 -4.50 -8.84
CA ASP A 26 -7.40 -3.16 -8.37
C ASP A 26 -8.02 -3.22 -6.97
N TYR A 27 -7.42 -2.48 -6.03
CA TYR A 27 -7.89 -2.44 -4.66
C TYR A 27 -7.83 -1.03 -4.09
N LEU A 28 -8.99 -0.53 -3.63
CA LEU A 28 -9.09 0.80 -3.05
C LEU A 28 -8.82 0.75 -1.54
N PHE A 29 -7.76 1.42 -1.11
CA PHE A 29 -7.49 1.71 0.30
C PHE A 29 -8.01 3.08 0.69
N SER A 30 -8.37 3.25 1.96
CA SER A 30 -8.80 4.55 2.50
C SER A 30 -7.69 5.62 2.48
N SER A 31 -6.41 5.21 2.41
CA SER A 31 -5.26 6.12 2.30
C SER A 31 -4.02 5.38 1.76
N PRO A 32 -3.07 6.08 1.11
CA PRO A 32 -1.83 5.48 0.62
C PRO A 32 -0.97 4.89 1.74
N SER A 33 -0.94 5.51 2.93
CA SER A 33 -0.21 4.96 4.09
C SER A 33 -0.82 3.66 4.60
N THR A 34 -2.15 3.52 4.54
CA THR A 34 -2.83 2.27 4.89
C THR A 34 -2.44 1.16 3.91
N ALA A 35 -2.43 1.46 2.61
CA ALA A 35 -1.98 0.53 1.59
C ALA A 35 -0.55 0.07 1.85
N ALA A 36 0.37 1.02 2.05
CA ALA A 36 1.79 0.73 2.27
C ALA A 36 1.99 -0.12 3.53
N ALA A 37 1.29 0.22 4.61
CA ALA A 37 1.41 -0.52 5.86
C ALA A 37 0.90 -1.95 5.72
N VAL A 38 -0.27 -2.14 5.09
CA VAL A 38 -0.87 -3.47 4.89
C VAL A 38 0.01 -4.34 3.98
N VAL A 39 0.50 -3.81 2.86
CA VAL A 39 1.36 -4.57 1.93
C VAL A 39 2.69 -4.94 2.57
N MET A 40 3.37 -3.97 3.20
CA MET A 40 4.68 -4.21 3.83
C MET A 40 4.61 -4.97 5.17
N GLY A 41 3.45 -5.02 5.82
CA GLY A 41 3.30 -5.67 7.13
C GLY A 41 3.95 -4.91 8.30
N ARG A 42 4.26 -3.63 8.12
CA ARG A 42 4.82 -2.72 9.15
C ARG A 42 4.21 -1.34 9.03
N SER A 43 4.41 -0.47 10.02
CA SER A 43 4.06 0.94 9.86
C SER A 43 4.88 1.56 8.73
N ALA A 44 4.22 2.27 7.81
CA ALA A 44 4.84 2.81 6.61
C ALA A 44 4.22 4.15 6.21
N ASN A 45 5.03 4.99 5.59
CA ASN A 45 4.58 6.28 5.05
C ASN A 45 4.30 6.13 3.56
N GLY A 46 3.02 6.00 3.19
CA GLY A 46 2.63 5.71 1.81
C GLY A 46 3.12 6.77 0.83
N LEU A 47 3.16 8.03 1.23
CA LEU A 47 3.60 9.12 0.36
C LEU A 47 5.08 8.99 -0.05
N LYS A 48 5.92 8.37 0.78
CA LYS A 48 7.35 8.13 0.50
C LYS A 48 7.64 6.76 -0.10
N GLU A 49 6.88 5.76 0.32
CA GLU A 49 7.12 4.35 -0.03
C GLU A 49 6.56 4.01 -1.41
N TRP A 50 5.43 4.62 -1.79
CA TRP A 50 4.92 4.53 -3.15
C TRP A 50 5.73 5.45 -4.06
N LYS A 51 6.37 4.86 -5.08
CA LYS A 51 7.17 5.57 -6.07
C LYS A 51 6.60 5.35 -7.45
N LEU A 52 6.63 6.42 -8.25
CA LEU A 52 6.30 6.36 -9.67
C LEU A 52 7.46 5.71 -10.44
N LYS A 53 7.20 5.37 -11.72
CA LYS A 53 8.23 4.80 -12.62
C LYS A 53 9.46 5.69 -12.77
N ASP A 54 9.30 6.99 -12.58
CA ASP A 54 10.35 8.01 -12.61
C ASP A 54 11.20 8.06 -11.32
N GLY A 55 10.81 7.33 -10.27
CA GLY A 55 11.50 7.31 -8.97
C GLY A 55 11.02 8.40 -7.99
N SER A 56 10.26 9.39 -8.48
CA SER A 56 9.55 10.39 -7.69
C SER A 56 8.54 9.72 -6.75
N ASN A 57 8.37 10.27 -5.54
CA ASN A 57 7.48 9.68 -4.54
C ASN A 57 6.03 10.17 -4.72
N LEU A 58 5.05 9.38 -4.27
CA LEU A 58 3.63 9.68 -4.45
C LEU A 58 3.23 11.02 -3.83
N GLY A 59 3.84 11.40 -2.71
CA GLY A 59 3.58 12.68 -2.06
C GLY A 59 3.98 13.90 -2.89
N GLU A 60 5.01 13.80 -3.71
CA GLU A 60 5.38 14.85 -4.67
C GLU A 60 4.36 14.97 -5.81
N ASN A 61 3.67 13.87 -6.13
CA ASN A 61 2.68 13.83 -7.21
C ASN A 61 1.28 14.27 -6.77
N GLU A 62 0.83 13.91 -5.55
CA GLU A 62 -0.46 14.37 -5.01
C GLU A 62 -0.51 15.89 -4.79
N GLN A 63 0.65 16.55 -4.59
CA GLN A 63 0.71 18.02 -4.43
C GLN A 63 0.63 18.78 -5.76
N LYS A 64 0.65 18.09 -6.90
CA LYS A 64 0.62 18.69 -8.24
C LYS A 64 -0.78 18.75 -8.87
N ASP A 65 -1.82 18.30 -8.17
CA ASP A 65 -3.23 18.35 -8.61
C ASP A 65 -4.00 19.46 -7.88
#